data_AF-A0A1F1KXW9-F1
#
_entry.id   AF-A0A1F1KXW9-F1
#
_cell.length_a   1.000
_cell.length_b   1.000
_cell.length_c   1.000
_cell.angle_alpha   90.00
_cell.angle_beta   90.00
_cell.angle_gamma   90.00
#
_symmetry.space_group_name_H-M   'P 1'
#
loop_
_entity.id
_entity.type
_entity.pdbx_description
1 polymer ?
#
loop_
_entity_poly.entity_id
_entity_poly.type
_entity_poly.pdbx_seq_one_letter_code
_entity_poly.pdbx_strand_id
1 'polypeptide(L)'
;MALKKEEDGMFLSMDGQMRLNEAEVISFFSEAYSKGQAYGPIFAEEFLEQDNGEIIPDDLKFYMAYGEIMQVLVRRVDKLNGLDQSVRSAYFGENGENLGKVNPSVNIDEGLTLPDNFGEVSETARHLSKAMGLPFCRVDLYRVNRGIVFGEITRAPGGTQTYIEEHNQAMGEQWLQAKARLTMDQLEGRPTGLIWGQEKTLNLYPVADEYSRVYRNMTSLPCRRWCY
;
A
#
# COMPACT_ATOMS: atom_id res chain seq x y z
N MET A 1 -10.30 12.20 6.76
CA MET A 1 -10.43 12.11 8.22
C MET A 1 -10.52 10.65 8.59
N ALA A 2 -9.71 10.20 9.55
CA ALA A 2 -9.80 8.86 10.13
C ALA A 2 -10.45 8.95 11.51
N LEU A 3 -11.30 7.97 11.83
CA LEU A 3 -12.07 7.90 13.06
C LEU A 3 -11.81 6.55 13.74
N LYS A 4 -11.49 6.57 15.03
CA LYS A 4 -11.31 5.37 15.87
C LYS A 4 -12.55 5.16 16.72
N LYS A 5 -13.14 3.97 16.66
CA LYS A 5 -14.28 3.59 17.50
C LYS A 5 -13.78 3.26 18.92
N GLU A 6 -14.41 3.86 19.93
CA GLU A 6 -14.14 3.65 21.35
C GLU A 6 -15.06 2.56 21.95
N GLU A 7 -14.70 2.05 23.13
CA GLU A 7 -15.46 0.99 23.82
C GLU A 7 -16.91 1.40 24.14
N ASP A 8 -17.16 2.69 24.36
CA ASP A 8 -18.49 3.23 24.63
C ASP A 8 -19.33 3.48 23.36
N GLY A 9 -18.80 3.12 22.19
CA GLY A 9 -19.47 3.23 20.89
C GLY A 9 -19.32 4.58 20.19
N MET A 10 -18.59 5.53 20.79
CA MET A 10 -18.27 6.81 20.18
C MET A 10 -17.09 6.67 19.20
N PHE A 11 -16.88 7.69 18.36
CA PHE A 11 -15.82 7.74 17.35
C PHE A 11 -14.96 8.98 17.57
N LEU A 12 -13.69 8.79 17.87
CA LEU A 12 -12.72 9.86 18.07
C LEU A 12 -11.92 10.09 16.78
N SER A 13 -11.75 11.33 16.35
CA SER A 13 -10.84 11.66 15.25
C SER A 13 -9.39 11.47 15.68
N MET A 14 -8.53 11.13 14.71
CA MET A 14 -7.12 10.84 15.00
C MET A 14 -6.32 12.03 15.55
N ASP A 15 -6.75 13.25 15.27
CA ASP A 15 -6.19 14.47 15.85
C ASP A 15 -6.75 14.80 17.25
N GLY A 16 -7.65 13.97 17.76
CA GLY A 16 -8.35 14.15 19.05
C GLY A 16 -9.35 15.30 19.07
N GLN A 17 -9.61 15.97 17.94
CA GLN A 17 -10.40 17.21 17.91
C GLN A 17 -11.92 16.97 17.84
N MET A 18 -12.34 15.80 17.36
CA MET A 18 -13.74 15.46 17.13
C MET A 18 -14.08 14.16 17.84
N ARG A 19 -15.23 14.13 18.51
CA ARG A 19 -15.79 12.93 19.12
C ARG A 19 -17.25 12.83 18.71
N LEU A 20 -17.57 11.83 17.90
CA LEU A 20 -18.83 11.71 17.18
C LEU A 20 -19.56 10.43 17.59
N ASN A 21 -20.88 10.46 17.68
CA ASN A 21 -21.69 9.25 17.70
C ASN A 21 -21.93 8.72 16.27
N GLU A 22 -22.54 7.55 16.14
CA GLU A 22 -22.82 6.92 14.84
C GLU A 22 -23.60 7.82 13.87
N ALA A 23 -24.65 8.50 14.34
CA ALA A 23 -25.46 9.38 13.50
C ALA A 23 -24.66 10.59 13.00
N GLU A 24 -23.78 11.12 13.83
CA GLU A 24 -22.88 12.22 13.48
C GLU A 24 -21.82 11.80 12.46
N VAL A 25 -21.26 10.58 12.59
CA VAL A 25 -20.36 10.01 11.58
C VAL A 25 -21.05 9.89 10.22
N ILE A 26 -22.28 9.34 10.22
CA ILE A 26 -23.08 9.22 8.98
C ILE A 26 -23.36 10.60 8.38
N SER A 27 -23.77 11.57 9.20
CA SER A 27 -24.04 12.94 8.76
C SER A 27 -22.79 13.60 8.17
N PHE A 28 -21.63 13.44 8.84
CA PHE A 28 -20.36 13.98 8.40
C PHE A 28 -19.98 13.49 7.00
N PHE A 29 -20.01 12.16 6.79
CA PHE A 29 -19.65 11.59 5.49
C PHE A 29 -20.70 11.88 4.41
N SER A 30 -21.98 11.97 4.78
CA SER A 30 -23.05 12.36 3.84
C SER A 30 -22.90 13.81 3.36
N GLU A 31 -22.55 14.73 4.28
CA GLU A 31 -22.27 16.11 3.93
C GLU A 31 -21.03 16.22 3.03
N ALA A 32 -19.93 15.56 3.41
CA ALA A 32 -18.72 15.52 2.58
C ALA A 32 -19.00 14.95 1.19
N TYR A 33 -19.84 13.92 1.07
CA TYR A 33 -20.27 13.36 -0.20
C TYR A 33 -21.07 14.37 -1.04
N SER A 34 -22.03 15.07 -0.43
CA SER A 34 -22.83 16.10 -1.12
C SER A 34 -22.00 17.27 -1.66
N LYS A 35 -20.84 17.54 -1.04
CA LYS A 35 -19.88 18.56 -1.45
C LYS A 35 -18.82 18.04 -2.43
N GLY A 36 -18.83 16.75 -2.79
CA GLY A 36 -17.80 16.13 -3.62
C GLY A 36 -16.43 16.04 -2.93
N GLN A 37 -16.41 16.04 -1.60
CA GLN A 37 -15.20 15.95 -0.78
C GLN A 37 -14.93 14.53 -0.26
N ALA A 38 -15.93 13.66 -0.34
CA ALA A 38 -15.80 12.23 -0.05
C ALA A 38 -16.48 11.42 -1.16
N TYR A 39 -15.93 10.25 -1.43
CA TYR A 39 -16.43 9.31 -2.42
C TYR A 39 -16.51 7.94 -1.76
N GLY A 40 -17.59 7.20 -2.04
CA GLY A 40 -17.72 5.81 -1.60
C GLY A 40 -17.04 4.83 -2.56
N PRO A 41 -16.95 3.55 -2.19
CA PRO A 41 -17.37 2.97 -0.90
C PRO A 41 -16.44 3.36 0.27
N ILE A 42 -17.00 3.44 1.48
CA ILE A 42 -16.25 3.69 2.72
C ILE A 42 -15.95 2.34 3.37
N PHE A 43 -14.70 2.12 3.78
CA PHE A 43 -14.26 0.90 4.44
C PHE A 43 -13.97 1.19 5.91
N ALA A 44 -14.30 0.23 6.78
CA ALA A 44 -13.94 0.26 8.19
C ALA A 44 -12.87 -0.80 8.42
N GLU A 45 -11.68 -0.37 8.81
CA GLU A 45 -10.50 -1.22 8.99
C GLU A 45 -9.95 -1.12 10.41
N GLU A 46 -9.09 -2.07 10.75
CA GLU A 46 -8.35 -2.01 12.00
C GLU A 46 -7.35 -0.86 11.96
N PHE A 47 -7.34 -0.04 13.00
CA PHE A 47 -6.34 0.99 13.16
C PHE A 47 -5.02 0.39 13.65
N LEU A 48 -3.96 0.51 12.86
CA LEU A 48 -2.66 -0.09 13.16
C LEU A 48 -1.85 0.82 14.09
N GLU A 49 -1.54 0.31 15.28
CA GLU A 49 -0.77 0.99 16.32
C GLU A 49 0.43 0.14 16.74
N GLN A 50 1.52 0.80 17.13
CA GLN A 50 2.65 0.20 17.81
C GLN A 50 2.82 0.82 19.21
N ASP A 51 3.46 0.07 20.10
CA ASP A 51 3.87 0.49 21.44
C ASP A 51 2.73 1.19 22.22
N ASN A 52 1.58 0.51 22.31
CA ASN A 52 0.37 0.95 23.01
C ASN A 52 -0.31 2.22 22.43
N GLY A 53 -0.17 2.47 21.13
CA GLY A 53 -0.87 3.58 20.46
C GLY A 53 -0.03 4.84 20.26
N GLU A 54 1.25 4.81 20.65
CA GLU A 54 2.13 5.97 20.57
C GLU A 54 2.79 6.13 19.18
N ILE A 55 2.93 5.04 18.42
CA ILE A 55 3.67 5.02 17.15
C ILE A 55 2.79 4.53 16.00
N ILE A 56 2.74 5.33 14.93
CA ILE A 56 2.18 4.91 13.65
C ILE A 56 3.21 4.03 12.93
N PRO A 57 2.81 2.87 12.41
CA PRO A 57 3.70 2.01 11.63
C PRO A 57 4.32 2.73 10.45
N ASP A 58 5.56 2.38 10.14
CA ASP A 58 6.18 2.81 8.89
C ASP A 58 5.35 2.35 7.70
N ASP A 59 5.15 3.27 6.76
CA ASP A 59 4.50 3.04 5.49
C ASP A 59 5.59 2.79 4.44
N LEU A 60 5.74 1.52 4.05
CA LEU A 60 6.72 1.08 3.06
C LEU A 60 6.03 0.92 1.70
N LYS A 61 6.36 1.80 0.77
CA LYS A 61 5.80 1.80 -0.58
C LYS A 61 6.81 1.24 -1.56
N PHE A 62 6.61 -0.02 -1.94
CA PHE A 62 7.45 -0.73 -2.88
C PHE A 62 6.98 -0.46 -4.31
N TYR A 63 7.84 0.12 -5.14
CA TYR A 63 7.58 0.31 -6.57
C TYR A 63 8.12 -0.93 -7.29
N MET A 64 7.22 -1.69 -7.90
CA MET A 64 7.54 -3.04 -8.36
C MET A 64 7.52 -3.14 -9.89
N ALA A 65 8.53 -3.81 -10.42
CA ALA A 65 8.72 -4.17 -11.82
C ALA A 65 8.50 -5.69 -12.01
N TYR A 66 7.27 -6.16 -11.85
CA TYR A 66 6.86 -7.58 -11.92
C TYR A 66 7.86 -8.53 -11.23
N GLY A 67 7.77 -8.61 -9.90
CA GLY A 67 8.66 -9.43 -9.07
C GLY A 67 10.00 -8.79 -8.71
N GLU A 68 10.35 -7.65 -9.34
CA GLU A 68 11.55 -6.88 -9.02
C GLU A 68 11.25 -5.58 -8.28
N ILE A 69 12.11 -5.16 -7.36
CA ILE A 69 11.98 -3.89 -6.63
C ILE A 69 12.72 -2.81 -7.41
N MET A 70 12.00 -1.76 -7.81
CA MET A 70 12.57 -0.59 -8.49
C MET A 70 13.13 0.42 -7.49
N GLN A 71 12.37 0.63 -6.42
CA GLN A 71 12.69 1.49 -5.28
C GLN A 71 11.69 1.21 -4.16
N VAL A 72 12.03 1.64 -2.95
CA VAL A 72 11.16 1.64 -1.78
C VAL A 72 11.10 3.05 -1.22
N LEU A 73 9.92 3.65 -1.16
CA LEU A 73 9.69 4.88 -0.42
C LEU A 73 9.22 4.53 0.98
N VAL A 74 10.05 4.80 1.98
CA VAL A 74 9.67 4.65 3.38
C VAL A 74 9.16 5.99 3.89
N ARG A 75 8.02 5.98 4.57
CA ARG A 75 7.46 7.13 5.28
C ARG A 75 7.27 6.79 6.75
N ARG A 76 7.83 7.63 7.62
CA ARG A 76 7.67 7.56 9.06
C ARG A 76 6.98 8.82 9.56
N VAL A 77 5.97 8.64 10.39
CA VAL A 77 5.31 9.72 11.12
C VAL A 77 5.88 9.71 12.54
N ASP A 78 6.53 10.79 12.96
CA ASP A 78 7.33 10.76 14.19
C ASP A 78 6.52 10.78 15.49
N LYS A 79 5.31 11.37 15.54
CA LYS A 79 4.46 11.29 16.74
C LYS A 79 2.97 11.29 16.45
N LEU A 80 2.25 10.45 17.21
CA LEU A 80 0.82 10.63 17.42
C LEU A 80 0.51 10.72 18.93
N ASN A 81 -0.16 11.80 19.32
CA ASN A 81 -0.58 12.19 20.69
C ASN A 81 0.49 12.70 21.67
N GLY A 82 1.56 13.27 21.11
CA GLY A 82 2.35 14.35 21.73
C GLY A 82 2.96 15.35 20.73
N LEU A 83 2.78 15.03 19.44
CA LEU A 83 2.66 15.90 18.26
C LEU A 83 3.91 16.66 17.76
N ASP A 84 4.76 15.93 17.04
CA ASP A 84 5.29 16.35 15.75
C ASP A 84 4.77 15.32 14.72
N GLN A 85 3.97 15.76 13.76
CA GLN A 85 3.41 14.93 12.68
C GLN A 85 4.23 15.05 11.38
N SER A 86 5.48 15.51 11.49
CA SER A 86 6.38 15.55 10.35
C SER A 86 6.51 14.15 9.76
N VAL A 87 6.37 14.10 8.43
CA VAL A 87 6.55 12.87 7.67
C VAL A 87 7.99 12.87 7.17
N ARG A 88 8.81 12.00 7.75
CA ARG A 88 10.16 11.75 7.25
C ARG A 88 10.08 10.71 6.15
N SER A 89 10.79 10.96 5.07
CA SER A 89 10.77 10.10 3.88
C SER A 89 12.18 9.74 3.47
N ALA A 90 12.41 8.52 2.99
CA ALA A 90 13.66 8.17 2.32
C ALA A 90 13.39 7.14 1.22
N TYR A 91 14.27 7.12 0.22
CA TYR A 91 14.23 6.16 -0.88
C TYR A 91 15.34 5.15 -0.72
N PHE A 92 14.99 3.87 -0.87
CA PHE A 92 15.93 2.76 -0.81
C PHE A 92 15.83 1.91 -2.07
N GLY A 93 16.93 1.26 -2.43
CA GLY A 93 16.97 0.25 -3.47
C GLY A 93 16.64 -1.14 -2.95
N GLU A 94 16.75 -2.13 -3.83
CA GLU A 94 16.34 -3.50 -3.53
C GLU A 94 17.20 -4.17 -2.45
N ASN A 95 18.46 -3.75 -2.31
CA ASN A 95 19.40 -4.30 -1.33
C ASN A 95 19.47 -3.45 -0.05
N GLY A 96 18.55 -2.49 0.07
CA GLY A 96 18.44 -1.60 1.20
C GLY A 96 19.44 -0.43 1.20
N GLU A 97 20.12 -0.21 0.08
CA GLU A 97 20.96 0.96 -0.12
C GLU A 97 20.12 2.25 -0.16
N ASN A 98 20.57 3.31 0.48
CA ASN A 98 19.91 4.61 0.40
C ASN A 98 20.16 5.23 -0.99
N LEU A 99 19.09 5.54 -1.71
CA LEU A 99 19.17 6.11 -3.07
C LEU A 99 19.34 7.64 -3.06
N GLY A 100 19.24 8.28 -1.90
CA GLY A 100 19.31 9.72 -1.76
C GLY A 100 18.14 10.42 -2.45
N LYS A 101 18.42 11.62 -2.99
CA LYS A 101 17.37 12.54 -3.49
C LYS A 101 17.00 12.25 -4.94
N VAL A 102 16.45 11.06 -5.18
CA VAL A 102 15.99 10.65 -6.53
C VAL A 102 14.74 11.42 -7.01
N ASN A 103 13.94 11.95 -6.08
CA ASN A 103 12.81 12.83 -6.39
C ASN A 103 13.08 14.21 -5.76
N PRO A 104 13.42 15.26 -6.55
CA PRO A 104 13.71 16.59 -6.04
C PRO A 104 12.56 17.26 -5.30
N SER A 105 11.31 16.84 -5.56
CA SER A 105 10.10 17.37 -4.93
C SER A 105 9.82 16.75 -3.56
N VAL A 106 10.59 15.75 -3.13
CA VAL A 106 10.46 15.11 -1.82
C VAL A 106 11.63 15.53 -0.93
N ASN A 107 11.31 15.98 0.28
CA ASN A 107 12.31 16.19 1.33
C ASN A 107 12.67 14.82 1.91
N ILE A 108 13.93 14.44 1.79
CA ILE A 108 14.43 13.18 2.28
C ILE A 108 15.13 13.35 3.62
N ASP A 109 15.02 12.34 4.48
CA ASP A 109 15.82 12.17 5.68
C ASP A 109 16.87 11.07 5.41
N GLU A 110 18.13 11.47 5.25
CA GLU A 110 19.24 10.55 4.99
C GLU A 110 19.53 9.63 6.19
N GLY A 111 19.08 10.01 7.40
CA GLY A 111 19.23 9.22 8.62
C GLY A 111 18.09 8.22 8.85
N LEU A 112 17.05 8.21 8.01
CA LEU A 112 16.00 7.20 8.09
C LEU A 112 16.59 5.83 7.74
N THR A 113 16.21 4.80 8.47
CA THR A 113 16.67 3.41 8.25
C THR A 113 15.50 2.51 7.89
N LEU A 114 15.82 1.42 7.20
CA LEU A 114 14.88 0.33 6.95
C LEU A 114 14.59 -0.45 8.23
N PRO A 115 13.44 -1.15 8.31
CA PRO A 115 13.15 -2.06 9.41
C PRO A 115 14.05 -3.31 9.37
N ASP A 116 14.33 -3.90 10.53
CA ASP A 116 15.21 -5.07 10.65
C ASP A 116 14.77 -6.28 9.81
N ASN A 117 13.46 -6.42 9.57
CA ASN A 117 12.89 -7.49 8.75
C ASN A 117 12.67 -7.09 7.29
N PHE A 118 13.39 -6.09 6.77
CA PHE A 118 13.23 -5.59 5.40
C PHE A 118 13.25 -6.69 4.33
N GLY A 119 14.06 -7.73 4.50
CA GLY A 119 14.09 -8.88 3.59
C GLY A 119 12.74 -9.61 3.50
N GLU A 120 12.09 -9.86 4.63
CA GLU A 120 10.77 -10.51 4.68
C GLU A 120 9.67 -9.63 4.02
N VAL A 121 9.72 -8.31 4.30
CA VAL A 121 8.80 -7.34 3.70
C VAL A 121 9.00 -7.25 2.19
N SER A 122 10.24 -7.27 1.73
CA SER A 122 10.62 -7.25 0.32
C SER A 122 10.11 -8.48 -0.42
N GLU A 123 10.30 -9.68 0.14
CA GLU A 123 9.76 -10.92 -0.45
C GLU A 123 8.24 -10.90 -0.53
N THR A 124 7.56 -10.34 0.48
CA THR A 124 6.11 -10.15 0.45
C THR A 124 5.69 -9.23 -0.71
N ALA A 125 6.39 -8.11 -0.92
CA ALA A 125 6.11 -7.20 -2.04
C ALA A 125 6.37 -7.86 -3.40
N ARG A 126 7.47 -8.63 -3.55
CA ARG A 126 7.78 -9.40 -4.76
C ARG A 126 6.69 -10.42 -5.08
N HIS A 127 6.24 -11.17 -4.08
CA HIS A 127 5.16 -12.13 -4.19
C HIS A 127 3.86 -11.48 -4.70
N LEU A 128 3.43 -10.38 -4.05
CA LEU A 128 2.22 -9.65 -4.41
C LEU A 128 2.31 -9.06 -5.82
N SER A 129 3.47 -8.50 -6.19
CA SER A 129 3.72 -7.96 -7.54
C SER A 129 3.58 -9.02 -8.63
N LYS A 130 4.16 -10.22 -8.42
CA LYS A 130 4.00 -11.33 -9.35
C LYS A 130 2.54 -11.77 -9.46
N ALA A 131 1.81 -11.87 -8.34
CA ALA A 131 0.40 -12.25 -8.33
C ALA A 131 -0.48 -11.27 -9.13
N MET A 132 -0.20 -9.97 -9.04
CA MET A 132 -0.91 -8.93 -9.79
C MET A 132 -0.82 -9.08 -11.31
N GLY A 133 0.30 -9.60 -11.81
CA GLY A 133 0.48 -9.82 -13.25
C GLY A 133 0.49 -8.52 -14.06
N LEU A 134 1.12 -7.48 -13.51
CA LEU A 134 1.31 -6.19 -14.16
C LEU A 134 2.80 -5.87 -14.27
N PRO A 135 3.27 -5.23 -15.35
CA PRO A 135 4.66 -4.77 -15.45
C PRO A 135 5.02 -3.75 -14.36
N PHE A 136 4.05 -2.95 -13.91
CA PHE A 136 4.19 -2.04 -12.79
C PHE A 136 3.04 -2.19 -11.80
N CYS A 137 3.38 -2.19 -10.52
CA CYS A 137 2.46 -1.83 -9.45
C CYS A 137 3.24 -1.27 -8.26
N ARG A 138 2.57 -0.47 -7.42
CA ARG A 138 3.07 -0.09 -6.12
C ARG A 138 2.39 -0.97 -5.08
N VAL A 139 3.17 -1.57 -4.18
CA VAL A 139 2.68 -2.39 -3.07
C VAL A 139 3.00 -1.64 -1.79
N ASP A 140 1.96 -1.26 -1.06
CA ASP A 140 2.08 -0.50 0.19
C ASP A 140 1.89 -1.47 1.36
N LEU A 141 2.91 -1.57 2.20
CA LEU A 141 2.96 -2.48 3.35
C LEU A 141 3.24 -1.69 4.62
N TYR A 142 2.61 -2.10 5.71
CA TYR A 142 2.91 -1.62 7.06
C TYR A 142 3.68 -2.69 7.82
N ARG A 143 4.78 -2.29 8.48
CA ARG A 143 5.47 -3.15 9.44
C ARG A 143 4.91 -2.89 10.82
N VAL A 144 4.33 -3.90 11.47
CA VAL A 144 3.84 -3.83 12.86
C VAL A 144 4.49 -4.89 13.74
N ASN A 145 4.40 -4.77 15.06
CA ASN A 145 5.01 -5.73 16.00
C ASN A 145 4.54 -7.19 15.81
N ARG A 146 3.31 -7.37 15.29
CA ARG A 146 2.73 -8.71 15.01
C ARG A 146 3.03 -9.24 13.59
N GLY A 147 3.81 -8.53 12.79
CA GLY A 147 4.20 -8.93 11.43
C GLY A 147 3.92 -7.88 10.36
N ILE A 148 3.76 -8.35 9.12
CA ILE A 148 3.54 -7.51 7.95
C ILE A 148 2.03 -7.37 7.72
N VAL A 149 1.55 -6.14 7.55
CA VAL A 149 0.17 -5.86 7.19
C VAL A 149 0.13 -5.27 5.79
N PHE A 150 -0.70 -5.86 4.94
CA PHE A 150 -0.99 -5.33 3.63
C PHE A 150 -1.84 -4.06 3.73
N GLY A 151 -1.40 -2.98 3.09
CA GLY A 151 -2.17 -1.74 2.97
C GLY A 151 -2.94 -1.69 1.66
N GLU A 152 -2.24 -1.43 0.55
CA GLU A 152 -2.87 -1.33 -0.77
C GLU A 152 -1.96 -1.81 -1.91
N ILE A 153 -2.56 -2.04 -3.08
CA ILE A 153 -1.84 -2.12 -4.35
C ILE A 153 -2.37 -1.04 -5.28
N THR A 154 -1.47 -0.17 -5.73
CA THR A 154 -1.80 0.90 -6.68
C THR A 154 -1.17 0.58 -8.04
N ARG A 155 -1.98 0.61 -9.11
CA ARG A 155 -1.55 0.28 -10.49
C ARG A 155 -0.75 1.39 -11.18
N ALA A 156 -0.44 2.46 -10.45
CA ALA A 156 0.27 3.64 -10.92
C ALA A 156 1.19 4.16 -9.79
N PRO A 157 2.19 4.99 -10.11
CA PRO A 157 3.11 5.54 -9.10
C PRO A 157 2.43 6.34 -7.97
N GLY A 158 1.22 6.87 -8.24
CA GLY A 158 0.44 7.69 -7.31
C GLY A 158 0.84 9.17 -7.41
N GLY A 159 -0.08 10.01 -7.89
CA GLY A 159 0.19 11.42 -8.16
C GLY A 159 1.25 11.65 -9.25
N THR A 160 1.65 12.90 -9.42
CA THR A 160 2.76 13.27 -10.32
C THR A 160 4.09 12.93 -9.66
N GLN A 161 4.94 12.19 -10.36
CA GLN A 161 6.30 11.90 -9.93
C GLN A 161 7.30 12.66 -10.80
N THR A 162 8.31 13.23 -10.17
CA THR A 162 9.28 14.16 -10.77
C THR A 162 10.69 13.68 -10.48
N TYR A 163 11.03 12.45 -10.87
CA TYR A 163 12.36 11.90 -10.60
C TYR A 163 13.46 12.62 -11.39
N ILE A 164 14.69 12.60 -10.87
CA ILE A 164 15.88 12.95 -11.64
C ILE A 164 16.01 12.03 -12.87
N GLU A 165 16.63 12.54 -13.93
CA GLU A 165 16.63 11.88 -15.23
C GLU A 165 17.22 10.46 -15.18
N GLU A 166 18.33 10.28 -14.47
CA GLU A 166 19.00 8.99 -14.35
C GLU A 166 18.09 7.95 -13.70
N HIS A 167 17.41 8.32 -12.62
CA HIS A 167 16.49 7.43 -11.91
C HIS A 167 15.23 7.15 -12.72
N ASN A 168 14.70 8.18 -13.40
CA ASN A 168 13.54 8.04 -14.29
C ASN A 168 13.82 7.06 -15.45
N GLN A 169 15.00 7.14 -16.06
CA GLN A 169 15.43 6.22 -17.12
C GLN A 169 15.58 4.79 -16.57
N ALA A 170 16.26 4.62 -15.43
CA ALA A 170 16.43 3.31 -14.80
C ALA A 170 15.09 2.63 -14.49
N MET A 171 14.12 3.37 -13.93
CA MET A 171 12.78 2.85 -13.71
C MET A 171 12.06 2.51 -15.02
N GLY A 172 12.22 3.32 -16.07
CA GLY A 172 11.68 3.04 -17.40
C GLY A 172 12.21 1.74 -18.02
N GLU A 173 13.51 1.49 -17.88
CA GLU A 173 14.17 0.25 -18.34
C GLU A 173 13.68 -0.97 -17.57
N GLN A 174 13.62 -0.88 -16.24
CA GLN A 174 13.11 -1.97 -15.39
C GLN A 174 11.65 -2.31 -15.73
N TRP A 175 10.82 -1.32 -16.07
CA TRP A 175 9.46 -1.54 -16.53
C TRP A 175 9.40 -2.31 -17.86
N LEU A 176 10.26 -1.97 -18.83
CA LEU A 176 10.36 -2.70 -20.09
C LEU A 176 10.78 -4.16 -19.87
N GLN A 177 11.76 -4.38 -18.98
CA GLN A 177 12.18 -5.72 -18.60
C GLN A 177 11.06 -6.50 -17.89
N ALA A 178 10.29 -5.85 -17.01
CA ALA A 178 9.13 -6.44 -16.35
C ALA A 178 8.07 -6.87 -17.36
N LYS A 179 7.81 -6.06 -18.38
CA LYS A 179 6.90 -6.39 -19.48
C LYS A 179 7.39 -7.60 -20.26
N ALA A 180 8.69 -7.69 -20.54
CA ALA A 180 9.28 -8.85 -21.20
C ALA A 180 9.12 -10.12 -20.35
N ARG A 181 9.49 -10.08 -19.05
CA ARG A 181 9.32 -11.19 -18.11
C ARG A 181 7.87 -11.67 -18.03
N LEU A 182 6.92 -10.75 -17.83
CA LEU A 182 5.49 -11.09 -17.77
C LEU A 182 5.00 -11.71 -19.07
N THR A 183 5.48 -11.23 -20.23
CA THR A 183 5.11 -11.80 -21.53
C THR A 183 5.62 -13.22 -21.66
N MET A 184 6.86 -13.49 -21.24
CA MET A 184 7.43 -14.85 -21.23
C MET A 184 6.62 -15.79 -20.34
N ASP A 185 6.32 -15.39 -19.11
CA ASP A 185 5.50 -16.19 -18.20
C ASP A 185 4.12 -16.50 -18.81
N GLN A 186 3.49 -15.52 -19.49
CA GLN A 186 2.21 -15.72 -20.16
C GLN A 186 2.30 -16.72 -21.33
N LEU A 187 3.39 -16.68 -22.10
CA LEU A 187 3.66 -17.67 -23.14
C LEU A 187 3.90 -19.07 -22.55
N GLU A 188 4.46 -19.15 -21.34
CA GLU A 188 4.65 -20.39 -20.58
C GLU A 188 3.39 -20.85 -19.83
N GLY A 189 2.27 -20.14 -19.99
CA GLY A 189 0.96 -20.55 -19.49
C GLY A 189 0.54 -19.85 -18.20
N ARG A 190 1.21 -18.78 -17.78
CA ARG A 190 0.69 -17.88 -16.75
C ARG A 190 -0.62 -17.25 -17.25
N PRO A 191 -1.72 -17.37 -16.51
CA PRO A 191 -2.95 -16.68 -16.87
C PRO A 191 -2.75 -15.16 -16.98
N THR A 192 -3.57 -14.49 -17.77
CA THR A 192 -3.56 -13.02 -17.82
C THR A 192 -4.24 -12.44 -16.57
N GLY A 193 -3.74 -11.28 -16.12
CA GLY A 193 -4.30 -10.57 -14.96
C GLY A 193 -3.93 -11.17 -13.59
N LEU A 194 -4.73 -10.77 -12.60
CA LEU A 194 -4.55 -11.14 -11.18
C LEU A 194 -4.76 -12.64 -10.97
N ILE A 195 -3.81 -13.26 -10.29
CA ILE A 195 -3.94 -14.62 -9.76
C ILE A 195 -4.32 -14.53 -8.30
N TRP A 196 -5.37 -15.26 -7.94
CA TRP A 196 -5.86 -15.38 -6.58
C TRP A 196 -5.22 -16.58 -5.90
N GLY A 197 -4.96 -16.46 -4.60
CA GLY A 197 -4.59 -17.58 -3.76
C GLY A 197 -5.74 -18.60 -3.62
N GLN A 198 -5.46 -19.70 -2.92
CA GLN A 198 -6.45 -20.75 -2.66
C GLN A 198 -7.26 -20.50 -1.38
N GLU A 199 -6.88 -19.49 -0.61
CA GLU A 199 -7.57 -19.08 0.61
C GLU A 199 -8.97 -18.54 0.29
N LYS A 200 -9.93 -18.84 1.16
CA LYS A 200 -11.30 -18.38 0.99
C LYS A 200 -11.37 -16.87 1.20
N THR A 201 -12.16 -16.19 0.36
CA THR A 201 -12.49 -14.78 0.57
C THR A 201 -13.27 -14.64 1.87
N LEU A 202 -12.89 -13.66 2.69
CA LEU A 202 -13.55 -13.41 3.98
C LEU A 202 -14.95 -12.78 3.81
N ASN A 203 -15.28 -12.26 2.62
CA ASN A 203 -16.56 -11.63 2.29
C ASN A 203 -17.02 -10.61 3.34
N LEU A 204 -16.08 -9.76 3.80
CA LEU A 204 -16.29 -8.81 4.90
C LEU A 204 -17.27 -7.68 4.55
N TYR A 205 -17.58 -7.49 3.27
CA TYR A 205 -18.44 -6.42 2.77
C TYR A 205 -19.57 -6.99 1.91
N PRO A 206 -20.75 -6.35 1.89
CA PRO A 206 -21.84 -6.73 1.00
C PRO A 206 -21.36 -6.72 -0.45
N VAL A 207 -21.69 -7.77 -1.21
CA VAL A 207 -21.41 -7.81 -2.64
C VAL A 207 -22.37 -6.82 -3.32
N ALA A 208 -21.91 -5.62 -3.68
CA ALA A 208 -22.70 -4.76 -4.54
C ALA A 208 -22.71 -5.38 -5.95
N ASP A 209 -23.88 -5.41 -6.60
CA ASP A 209 -24.10 -6.12 -7.87
C ASP A 209 -23.12 -5.71 -8.99
N GLU A 210 -22.61 -4.47 -8.96
CA GLU A 210 -21.65 -3.95 -9.93
C GLU A 210 -20.23 -4.53 -9.78
N TYR A 211 -19.78 -4.82 -8.55
CA TYR A 211 -18.47 -5.44 -8.29
C TYR A 211 -18.50 -6.96 -8.51
N SER A 212 -19.69 -7.56 -8.62
CA SER A 212 -19.85 -9.01 -8.83
C SER A 212 -19.16 -9.54 -10.09
N ARG A 213 -18.90 -8.70 -11.10
CA ARG A 213 -18.19 -9.13 -12.33
C ARG A 213 -16.74 -9.51 -12.08
N VAL A 214 -16.05 -8.82 -11.17
CA VAL A 214 -14.64 -9.11 -10.83
C VAL A 214 -14.53 -10.46 -10.12
N TYR A 215 -15.50 -10.79 -9.27
CA TYR A 215 -15.53 -12.05 -8.52
C TYR A 215 -15.98 -13.26 -9.36
N ARG A 216 -16.67 -13.07 -10.49
CA ARG A 216 -17.18 -14.19 -11.32
C ARG A 216 -16.10 -14.93 -12.11
N ASN A 217 -14.98 -14.26 -12.43
CA ASN A 217 -13.90 -14.82 -13.27
C ASN A 217 -12.55 -14.79 -12.55
N MET A 218 -12.53 -15.21 -11.27
CA MET A 218 -11.29 -15.28 -10.50
C MET A 218 -10.44 -16.45 -10.99
N THR A 219 -9.23 -16.16 -11.45
CA THR A 219 -8.23 -17.20 -11.70
C THR A 219 -7.52 -17.54 -10.39
N SER A 220 -7.91 -18.63 -9.74
CA SER A 220 -7.24 -19.12 -8.53
C SER A 220 -6.21 -20.19 -8.89
N LEU A 221 -4.97 -20.03 -8.42
CA LEU A 221 -3.90 -21.00 -8.58
C LEU A 221 -3.08 -21.11 -7.29
N PRO A 222 -2.47 -22.28 -7.00
CA PRO A 222 -1.49 -22.39 -5.93
C PRO A 222 -0.31 -21.44 -6.16
N CYS A 223 0.14 -20.74 -5.11
CA CYS A 223 1.21 -19.75 -5.21
C CYS A 223 2.49 -20.26 -5.90
N ARG A 224 2.83 -21.54 -5.64
CA ARG A 224 3.99 -22.24 -6.23
C ARG A 224 4.02 -22.28 -7.77
N ARG A 225 2.93 -21.94 -8.46
CA ARG A 225 2.90 -21.95 -9.93
C ARG A 225 3.45 -20.68 -10.55
N TRP A 226 3.22 -19.50 -9.97
CA TRP A 226 3.49 -18.23 -10.67
C TRP A 226 3.82 -17.02 -9.79
N CYS A 227 3.59 -17.08 -8.48
CA CYS A 227 3.87 -15.93 -7.60
C CYS A 227 4.88 -16.22 -6.50
N TYR A 228 5.49 -17.40 -6.44
CA TYR A 228 6.64 -17.67 -5.56
C TYR A 228 7.95 -17.13 -6.17
#